data_AF-P81110-F1
#
_entry.id   AF-P81110-F1
#
_cell.length_a   1.000
_cell.length_b   1.000
_cell.length_c   1.000
_cell.angle_alpha   90.00
_cell.angle_beta   90.00
_cell.angle_gamma   90.00
#
_symmetry.space_group_name_H-M   'P 1'
#
loop_
_entity.id
_entity.type
_entity.pdbx_description
1 polymer ?
#
loop_
_entity_poly.entity_id
_entity_poly.type
_entity_poly.pdbx_seq_one_letter_code
_entity_poly.pdbx_strand_id
1 'polypeptide(L)' 'MIELDKSNFEEEVLKAEGTVLVDFWSPSCEPCKALMPHVHDFEE' A
#
# COMPACT_ATOMS: atom_id res chain seq x y z
N MET A 1 -1.10 5.78 -5.92
CA MET A 1 -0.74 4.46 -5.35
C MET A 1 0.37 3.82 -6.16
N ILE A 2 1.38 3.21 -5.51
CA ILE A 2 2.44 2.42 -6.16
C ILE A 2 2.21 0.95 -5.82
N GLU A 3 2.16 0.06 -6.81
CA GLU A 3 2.08 -1.38 -6.56
C GLU A 3 3.45 -1.91 -6.15
N LEU A 4 3.49 -2.55 -4.98
CA LEU A 4 4.72 -3.05 -4.39
C LEU A 4 4.88 -4.54 -4.66
N ASP A 5 6.09 -4.91 -5.04
CA ASP A 5 6.54 -6.29 -5.12
C ASP A 5 7.95 -6.41 -4.52
N LYS A 6 8.54 -7.61 -4.61
CA LYS A 6 9.85 -7.88 -4.01
C LYS A 6 11.00 -7.10 -4.66
N SER A 7 10.82 -6.62 -5.89
CA SER A 7 11.86 -5.92 -6.65
C SER A 7 11.93 -4.44 -6.33
N ASN A 8 10.84 -3.82 -5.86
CA ASN A 8 10.78 -2.38 -5.61
C ASN A 8 10.61 -2.00 -4.12
N PHE A 9 10.24 -2.93 -3.23
CA PHE A 9 9.97 -2.62 -1.82
C PHE A 9 11.14 -1.91 -1.10
N GLU A 10 12.39 -2.28 -1.41
CA GLU A 10 13.56 -1.65 -0.78
C GLU A 10 13.67 -0.17 -1.14
N GLU A 11 13.47 0.16 -2.42
CA GLU A 11 13.62 1.52 -2.92
C GLU A 11 12.43 2.39 -2.52
N GLU A 12 11.21 1.89 -2.74
CA GLU A 12 9.97 2.67 -2.57
C GLU A 12 9.52 2.79 -1.10
N VAL A 13 9.96 1.89 -0.21
CA VAL A 13 9.52 1.88 1.19
C VAL A 13 10.68 2.06 2.16
N LEU A 14 11.74 1.24 2.04
CA LEU A 14 12.81 1.24 3.06
C LEU A 14 13.78 2.42 2.91
N LYS A 15 13.93 2.97 1.70
CA LYS A 15 14.76 4.14 1.40
C LYS A 15 13.96 5.43 1.20
N ALA A 16 12.63 5.37 1.29
CA ALA A 16 11.80 6.54 1.14
C ALA A 16 12.07 7.58 2.22
N GLU A 17 12.11 8.86 1.81
CA GLU A 17 12.15 9.97 2.76
C GLU A 17 10.75 10.21 3.34
N GLY A 18 10.64 10.18 4.66
CA GLY A 18 9.39 10.44 5.37
C GLY A 18 8.67 9.18 5.82
N THR A 19 7.35 9.28 6.01
CA THR A 19 6.50 8.17 6.46
C THR A 19 5.77 7.57 5.27
N VAL A 20 5.86 6.25 5.12
CA VAL A 20 5.18 5.49 4.08
C VAL A 20 4.08 4.64 4.70
N LEU A 21 2.87 4.75 4.16
CA LEU A 21 1.76 3.84 4.46
C LEU A 21 1.77 2.71 3.44
N VAL A 22 1.84 1.47 3.91
CA VAL A 22 1.80 0.27 3.06
C VAL A 22 0.54 -0.53 3.36
N ASP A 23 -0.28 -0.77 2.35
CA ASP A 23 -1.46 -1.62 2.42
C ASP A 23 -1.13 -3.04 1.93
N PHE A 24 -1.03 -3.99 2.87
CA PHE A 24 -0.81 -5.40 2.55
C PHE A 24 -2.17 -6.10 2.35
N TRP A 25 -2.53 -6.34 1.10
CA TRP A 25 -3.82 -6.92 0.74
C TRP A 25 -3.71 -8.03 -0.31
N SER A 26 -4.85 -8.62 -0.68
CA SER A 26 -4.95 -9.62 -1.73
C SER A 26 -6.31 -9.51 -2.45
N PRO A 27 -6.39 -9.81 -3.76
CA PRO A 27 -7.66 -9.81 -4.51
C PRO A 27 -8.72 -10.77 -3.95
N SER A 28 -8.32 -11.78 -3.18
CA SER A 28 -9.25 -12.73 -2.53
C SER A 28 -9.67 -12.31 -1.11
N CYS A 29 -9.16 -11.19 -0.61
CA CYS A 29 -9.47 -10.68 0.73
C CYS A 29 -10.67 -9.71 0.69
N GLU A 30 -11.88 -10.24 0.88
CA GLU A 30 -13.09 -9.41 0.95
C GLU A 30 -13.05 -8.36 2.07
N PRO A 31 -12.53 -8.64 3.30
CA PRO A 31 -12.36 -7.60 4.31
C PRO A 31 -11.41 -6.48 3.89
N CYS A 32 -10.34 -6.80 3.17
CA CYS A 32 -9.39 -5.80 2.67
C CYS A 32 -10.05 -4.89 1.63
N LYS A 33 -10.85 -5.46 0.71
CA LYS A 33 -11.63 -4.68 -0.26
C LYS A 33 -12.60 -3.70 0.40
N ALA A 34 -13.23 -4.10 1.50
CA ALA A 34 -14.10 -3.20 2.26
C ALA A 34 -13.35 -2.03 2.90
N LEU A 35 -12.07 -2.20 3.24
CA LEU A 35 -11.20 -1.16 3.78
C LEU A 35 -10.60 -0.26 2.70
N MET A 36 -10.47 -0.74 1.45
CA MET A 36 -9.83 0.00 0.35
C MET A 36 -10.32 1.44 0.18
N PRO A 37 -11.62 1.79 0.30
CA PRO A 37 -12.07 3.19 0.19
C PRO A 37 -11.39 4.08 1.22
N HIS A 38 -11.31 3.63 2.47
CA HIS A 38 -10.67 4.38 3.56
C HIS A 38 -9.15 4.49 3.38
N VAL A 39 -8.52 3.48 2.76
CA VAL A 39 -7.09 3.55 2.43
C VAL A 39 -6.85 4.56 1.31
N HIS A 40 -7.72 4.59 0.28
CA HIS A 40 -7.64 5.57 -0.81
C HIS A 40 -7.90 7.00 -0.34
N ASP A 41 -8.72 7.20 0.69
CA ASP A 41 -8.96 8.51 1.30
C ASP A 41 -7.65 9.15 1.86
N PHE A 42 -6.60 8.36 2.14
CA PHE A 42 -5.29 8.87 2.56
C PHE A 42 -4.39 9.32 1.39
N GLU A 43 -4.77 9.10 0.13
CA GLU A 43 -4.00 9.59 -1.03
C GLU A 43 -4.25 11.07 -1.38
N GLU A 44 -5.27 11.69 -0.77
CA GLU A 44 -5.60 13.12 -0.96
C GLU A 44 -4.71 14.05 -0.11
#